data_AF-A0A1F7RZL5-F1
#
_entry.id   AF-A0A1F7RZL5-F1
#
_cell.length_a   1.000
_cell.length_b   1.000
_cell.length_c   1.000
_cell.angle_alpha   90.00
_cell.angle_beta   90.00
_cell.angle_gamma   90.00
#
_symmetry.space_group_name_H-M   'P 1'
#
loop_
_entity.id
_entity.type
_entity.pdbx_description
1 polymer ?
#
loop_
_entity_poly.entity_id
_entity_poly.type
_entity_poly.pdbx_seq_one_letter_code
_entity_poly.pdbx_strand_id
1 'polypeptide(L)'
;MPYKNAFLWNGNHFFREFCFFQDILFNVITCFLQLKPQISCLENLLLTVENKLHYIGRKSQCTGGIMINIKKSGKTPPHLIIFLLILGISAWLRLYNLKLNPGWYHDECVFVDQSWNLIHGKFQWEAVSNTFLPRLPLPHLLTGALMLLFGKHLLVIRTFYALCGISIVVILYFTGVVAGNRNYGLLYATVYAIMPYTVLYNRWGFTYNLVTALSAGGFLLMLIYLKDKRLKWLWLAVLCTGLALVSEIISIIVFVFVAISLLFLPERRKNFAILSTAFIPLFLYLVFMWIFKNHIFIQDTGVIFQKRAVESGFLSGFVKNPAPRARGLLPGPRRTVIIRKAFPGAVL
;
A
#
# COMPACT_ATOMS: atom_id res chain seq x y z
N MET A 1 -27.25 -18.00 -20.51
CA MET A 1 -26.22 -17.15 -21.13
C MET A 1 -24.84 -17.72 -20.79
N PRO A 2 -23.98 -18.05 -21.76
CA PRO A 2 -22.73 -18.77 -21.48
C PRO A 2 -21.55 -17.80 -21.31
N TYR A 3 -21.13 -17.56 -20.06
CA TYR A 3 -19.78 -17.07 -19.77
C TYR A 3 -18.82 -18.28 -19.77
N LYS A 4 -18.31 -18.65 -20.95
CA LYS A 4 -17.40 -19.81 -21.11
C LYS A 4 -15.91 -19.47 -21.09
N ASN A 5 -15.55 -18.22 -20.80
CA ASN A 5 -14.16 -17.79 -20.66
C ASN A 5 -13.90 -17.36 -19.20
N ALA A 6 -13.88 -18.34 -18.29
CA ALA A 6 -13.26 -18.13 -16.99
C ALA A 6 -11.77 -17.90 -17.23
N PHE A 7 -11.35 -16.65 -17.05
CA PHE A 7 -9.96 -16.22 -17.12
C PHE A 7 -9.19 -16.99 -16.04
N LEU A 8 -8.53 -18.08 -16.43
CA LEU A 8 -7.66 -18.87 -15.54
C LEU A 8 -6.47 -18.00 -15.18
N TRP A 9 -6.58 -17.29 -14.06
CA TRP A 9 -5.51 -16.50 -13.49
C TRP A 9 -4.41 -17.44 -13.00
N ASN A 10 -3.33 -17.52 -13.77
CA ASN A 10 -2.20 -18.40 -13.50
C ASN A 10 -1.32 -17.76 -12.40
N GLY A 11 -1.19 -18.43 -11.25
CA GLY A 11 -0.45 -17.93 -10.07
C GLY A 11 1.02 -17.54 -10.33
N ASN A 12 1.57 -17.92 -11.49
CA ASN A 12 2.90 -17.49 -11.96
C ASN A 12 3.00 -15.98 -12.26
N HIS A 13 1.88 -15.27 -12.46
CA HIS A 13 1.90 -13.83 -12.72
C HIS A 13 2.32 -13.02 -11.49
N PHE A 14 1.88 -13.41 -10.29
CA PHE A 14 2.24 -12.75 -9.03
C PHE A 14 3.74 -12.85 -8.72
N PHE A 15 4.35 -14.00 -9.05
CA PHE A 15 5.79 -14.21 -8.86
C PHE A 15 6.65 -13.36 -9.82
N ARG A 16 6.20 -13.18 -11.08
CA ARG A 16 6.87 -12.27 -12.03
C ARG A 16 6.79 -10.81 -11.62
N GLU A 17 5.66 -10.39 -11.04
CA GLU A 17 5.51 -9.01 -10.54
C GLU A 17 6.35 -8.76 -9.28
N PHE A 18 6.58 -9.78 -8.45
CA PHE A 18 7.53 -9.68 -7.33
C PHE A 18 8.98 -9.52 -7.78
N CYS A 19 9.41 -10.26 -8.82
CA CYS A 19 10.73 -10.09 -9.42
C CYS A 19 10.92 -8.70 -10.05
N PHE A 20 9.90 -8.19 -10.76
CA PHE A 20 9.93 -6.84 -11.31
C PHE A 20 10.09 -5.75 -10.22
N PHE A 21 9.47 -5.96 -9.05
CA PHE A 21 9.61 -5.06 -7.91
C PHE A 21 11.01 -5.15 -7.26
N GLN A 22 11.63 -6.33 -7.23
CA GLN A 22 13.03 -6.49 -6.80
C GLN A 22 13.99 -5.75 -7.73
N ASP A 23 13.79 -5.81 -9.04
CA ASP A 23 14.63 -5.11 -10.03
C ASP A 23 14.50 -3.58 -9.88
N ILE A 24 13.29 -3.07 -9.63
CA ILE A 24 13.07 -1.65 -9.35
C ILE A 24 13.74 -1.25 -8.04
N LEU A 25 13.59 -2.03 -6.97
CA LEU A 25 14.22 -1.75 -5.68
C LEU A 25 15.75 -1.74 -5.80
N PHE A 26 16.31 -2.71 -6.53
CA PHE A 26 17.74 -2.78 -6.83
C PHE A 26 18.19 -1.55 -7.63
N ASN A 27 17.47 -1.16 -8.68
CA ASN A 27 17.79 0.03 -9.46
C ASN A 27 17.67 1.34 -8.67
N VAL A 28 16.69 1.47 -7.77
CA VAL A 28 16.54 2.64 -6.88
C VAL A 28 17.69 2.71 -5.88
N ILE A 29 18.08 1.58 -5.28
CA ILE A 29 19.25 1.50 -4.39
C ILE A 29 20.52 1.84 -5.18
N THR A 30 20.67 1.31 -6.39
CA THR A 30 21.84 1.58 -7.25
C THR A 30 21.91 3.05 -7.65
N CYS A 31 20.78 3.68 -7.97
CA CYS A 31 20.69 5.11 -8.27
C CYS A 31 21.00 5.98 -7.04
N PHE A 32 20.53 5.58 -5.84
CA PHE A 32 20.91 6.23 -4.57
C PHE A 32 22.40 6.10 -4.24
N LEU A 33 23.01 4.95 -4.55
CA LEU A 33 24.44 4.71 -4.38
C LEU A 33 25.28 5.46 -5.42
N GLN A 34 24.79 5.63 -6.64
CA GLN A 34 25.42 6.42 -7.70
C GLN A 34 25.32 7.94 -7.48
N LEU A 35 24.37 8.41 -6.66
CA LEU A 35 24.31 9.81 -6.21
C LEU A 35 25.39 10.17 -5.19
N LYS A 36 26.02 9.17 -4.54
CA LYS A 36 27.06 9.38 -3.52
C LYS A 36 28.31 10.12 -4.05
N PRO A 37 28.90 9.77 -5.22
CA PRO A 37 30.02 10.55 -5.80
C PRO A 37 29.61 11.94 -6.32
N GLN A 38 28.34 12.16 -6.70
CA GLN A 38 27.87 13.49 -7.08
C GLN A 38 27.73 14.42 -5.88
N ILE A 39 27.44 13.90 -4.68
CA ILE A 39 27.45 14.68 -3.43
C ILE A 39 28.87 15.16 -3.10
N SER A 40 29.90 14.36 -3.34
CA SER A 40 31.32 14.76 -3.16
C SER A 40 31.74 15.87 -4.13
N CYS A 41 31.22 15.83 -5.36
CA CYS A 41 31.45 16.88 -6.35
C CYS A 41 30.69 18.17 -5.98
N LEU A 42 29.49 18.04 -5.39
CA LEU A 42 28.71 19.14 -4.85
C LEU A 42 29.35 19.77 -3.60
N GLU A 43 29.99 18.97 -2.73
CA GLU A 43 30.75 19.46 -1.57
C GLU A 43 31.97 20.27 -2.01
N ASN A 44 32.70 19.84 -3.04
CA ASN A 44 33.80 20.62 -3.61
C ASN A 44 33.30 21.89 -4.33
N LEU A 45 32.15 21.84 -5.01
CA LEU A 45 31.54 23.02 -5.62
C LEU A 45 31.00 23.99 -4.55
N LEU A 46 30.43 23.49 -3.45
CA LEU A 46 29.96 24.27 -2.29
C LEU A 46 31.13 24.90 -1.53
N LEU A 47 32.24 24.20 -1.32
CA LEU A 47 33.46 24.78 -0.74
C LEU A 47 34.08 25.85 -1.64
N THR A 48 34.01 25.68 -2.96
CA THR A 48 34.49 26.67 -3.93
C THR A 48 33.57 27.90 -3.97
N VAL A 49 32.26 27.72 -3.75
CA VAL A 49 31.27 28.81 -3.67
C VAL A 49 31.31 29.49 -2.29
N GLU A 50 31.53 28.77 -1.19
CA GLU A 50 31.70 29.34 0.16
C GLU A 50 32.96 30.19 0.25
N ASN A 51 34.08 29.76 -0.33
CA ASN A 51 35.30 30.59 -0.39
C ASN A 51 35.11 31.86 -1.25
N LYS A 52 34.23 31.83 -2.25
CA LYS A 52 33.87 33.01 -3.05
C LYS A 52 32.83 33.91 -2.36
N LEU A 53 31.94 33.36 -1.54
CA LEU A 53 30.95 34.10 -0.76
C LEU A 53 31.52 34.69 0.53
N HIS A 54 32.60 34.11 1.07
CA HIS A 54 33.29 34.67 2.24
C HIS A 54 33.97 36.02 1.94
N TYR A 55 34.16 36.34 0.66
CA TYR A 55 34.67 37.64 0.19
C TYR A 55 33.58 38.70 -0.02
N ILE A 56 32.28 38.32 0.02
CA ILE A 56 31.15 39.23 -0.25
C ILE A 56 30.21 39.40 0.96
N GLY A 57 30.35 38.58 2.02
CA GLY A 57 29.35 38.47 3.09
C GLY A 57 29.76 38.88 4.50
N ARG A 58 30.41 40.04 4.72
CA ARG A 58 30.39 40.67 6.07
C ARG A 58 29.17 41.59 6.16
N LYS A 59 28.25 41.22 7.06
CA LYS A 59 26.99 41.89 7.49
C LYS A 59 25.72 41.41 6.80
N SER A 60 25.11 40.36 7.36
CA SER A 60 23.70 40.44 7.75
C SER A 60 23.38 39.39 8.80
N GLN A 61 22.88 39.85 9.95
CA GLN A 61 22.31 39.03 11.01
C GLN A 61 21.04 38.36 10.50
N CYS A 62 21.04 37.02 10.43
CA CYS A 62 19.85 36.23 10.11
C CYS A 62 19.22 35.63 11.38
N THR A 63 18.55 36.48 12.16
CA THR A 63 17.41 36.06 12.99
C THR A 63 16.14 36.53 12.28
N GLY A 64 15.74 35.81 11.24
CA GLY A 64 14.59 36.17 10.41
C GLY A 64 13.68 34.97 10.22
N GLY A 65 12.53 34.98 10.91
CA GLY A 65 11.44 34.06 10.63
C GLY A 65 11.08 34.10 9.15
N ILE A 66 10.85 32.93 8.57
CA ILE A 66 10.45 32.76 7.17
C ILE A 66 9.04 33.33 6.99
N MET A 67 8.92 34.66 6.92
CA MET A 67 7.77 35.31 6.31
C MET A 67 7.88 35.08 4.82
N ILE A 68 7.14 34.08 4.34
CA ILE A 68 6.88 33.92 2.91
C ILE A 68 6.05 35.15 2.50
N ASN A 69 6.72 36.22 2.09
CA ASN A 69 6.07 37.40 1.54
C ASN A 69 5.52 37.02 0.16
N ILE A 70 4.31 36.45 0.15
CA ILE A 70 3.56 36.17 -1.06
C ILE A 70 3.13 37.54 -1.61
N LYS A 71 3.99 38.19 -2.39
CA LYS A 71 3.56 39.27 -3.28
C LYS A 71 2.41 38.72 -4.11
N LYS A 72 1.20 39.28 -3.91
CA LYS A 72 -0.01 38.98 -4.67
C LYS A 72 0.19 39.41 -6.13
N SER A 73 0.96 38.64 -6.89
CA SER A 73 0.84 38.63 -8.35
C SER A 73 -0.52 38.01 -8.64
N GLY A 74 -1.50 38.83 -9.05
CA GLY A 74 -2.90 38.42 -9.23
C GLY A 74 -3.14 37.36 -10.32
N LYS A 75 -2.09 36.79 -10.92
CA LYS A 75 -2.20 35.72 -11.91
C LYS A 75 -1.96 34.36 -11.23
N THR A 76 -2.98 33.50 -11.23
CA THR A 76 -2.82 32.09 -10.85
C THR A 76 -1.71 31.49 -11.69
N PRO A 77 -0.71 30.84 -11.09
CA PRO A 77 0.42 30.39 -11.86
C PRO A 77 -0.01 29.21 -12.76
N PRO A 78 0.46 29.13 -14.01
CA PRO A 78 -0.04 28.18 -15.01
C PRO A 78 0.09 26.71 -14.57
N HIS A 79 1.10 26.38 -13.76
CA HIS A 79 1.29 25.03 -13.21
C HIS A 79 0.13 24.58 -12.31
N LEU A 80 -0.54 25.49 -11.61
CA LEU A 80 -1.67 25.14 -10.74
C LEU A 80 -2.87 24.72 -11.60
N ILE A 81 -3.14 25.43 -12.70
CA ILE A 81 -4.22 25.09 -13.63
C ILE A 81 -3.97 23.69 -14.23
N ILE A 82 -2.75 23.43 -14.70
CA ILE A 82 -2.37 22.12 -15.26
C ILE A 82 -2.52 21.01 -14.20
N PHE A 83 -2.05 21.25 -12.97
CA PHE A 83 -2.21 20.28 -11.89
C PHE A 83 -3.68 20.00 -11.57
N LEU A 84 -4.53 21.02 -11.51
CA LEU A 84 -5.98 20.85 -11.28
C LEU A 84 -6.65 20.07 -12.43
N LEU A 85 -6.22 20.28 -13.67
CA LEU A 85 -6.68 19.48 -14.82
C LEU A 85 -6.27 18.01 -14.67
N ILE A 86 -5.01 17.73 -14.32
CA ILE A 86 -4.52 16.36 -14.06
C ILE A 86 -5.33 15.70 -12.93
N LEU A 87 -5.60 16.45 -11.86
CA LEU A 87 -6.39 15.96 -10.73
C LEU A 87 -7.84 15.67 -11.13
N GLY A 88 -8.44 16.55 -11.93
CA GLY A 88 -9.79 16.35 -12.49
C GLY A 88 -9.87 15.11 -13.39
N ILE A 89 -8.88 14.91 -14.27
CA ILE A 89 -8.78 13.70 -15.12
C ILE A 89 -8.62 12.46 -14.25
N SER A 90 -7.74 12.49 -13.24
CA SER A 90 -7.53 11.37 -12.31
C SER A 90 -8.83 11.00 -11.57
N ALA A 91 -9.55 12.01 -11.08
CA ALA A 91 -10.82 11.82 -10.38
C ALA A 91 -11.88 11.23 -11.31
N TRP A 92 -12.02 11.77 -12.53
CA TRP A 92 -12.95 11.23 -13.52
C TRP A 92 -12.63 9.77 -13.86
N LEU A 93 -11.37 9.46 -14.17
CA LEU A 93 -10.94 8.10 -14.51
C LEU A 93 -11.16 7.09 -13.37
N ARG A 94 -11.12 7.50 -12.10
CA ARG A 94 -11.28 6.61 -10.94
C ARG A 94 -12.71 6.55 -10.41
N LEU A 95 -13.51 7.60 -10.56
CA LEU A 95 -14.86 7.69 -9.97
C LEU A 95 -15.98 7.46 -10.99
N TYR A 96 -15.74 7.72 -12.29
CA TYR A 96 -16.77 7.57 -13.32
C TYR A 96 -17.27 6.13 -13.40
N ASN A 97 -18.58 5.91 -13.21
CA ASN A 97 -19.24 4.60 -13.24
C ASN A 97 -18.60 3.54 -12.30
N LEU A 98 -18.15 3.96 -11.12
CA LEU A 98 -17.42 3.09 -10.18
C LEU A 98 -18.25 1.91 -9.64
N LYS A 99 -19.58 2.03 -9.62
CA LYS A 99 -20.50 0.97 -9.19
C LYS A 99 -20.46 -0.25 -10.12
N LEU A 100 -20.34 -0.03 -11.43
CA LEU A 100 -20.43 -1.09 -12.45
C LEU A 100 -19.08 -1.45 -13.07
N ASN A 101 -18.11 -0.54 -13.04
CA ASN A 101 -16.80 -0.70 -13.66
C ASN A 101 -15.69 -0.45 -12.61
N PRO A 102 -14.67 -1.31 -12.48
CA PRO A 102 -14.52 -2.63 -13.10
C PRO A 102 -15.61 -3.60 -12.68
N GLY A 103 -15.69 -4.73 -13.40
CA GLY A 103 -16.50 -5.87 -12.98
C GLY A 103 -16.18 -6.31 -11.56
N TRP A 104 -17.05 -7.13 -10.98
CA TRP A 104 -16.93 -7.55 -9.59
C TRP A 104 -15.72 -8.46 -9.42
N TYR A 105 -14.86 -8.13 -8.46
CA TYR A 105 -13.79 -9.01 -8.04
C TYR A 105 -14.19 -9.67 -6.72
N HIS A 106 -14.02 -10.99 -6.62
CA HIS A 106 -14.50 -11.79 -5.48
C HIS A 106 -14.01 -11.24 -4.13
N ASP A 107 -12.73 -10.86 -4.04
CA ASP A 107 -12.12 -10.36 -2.81
C ASP A 107 -12.75 -9.05 -2.32
N GLU A 108 -13.38 -8.25 -3.19
CA GLU A 108 -14.07 -7.03 -2.76
C GLU A 108 -15.29 -7.35 -1.89
N CYS A 109 -16.03 -8.41 -2.23
CA CYS A 109 -17.16 -8.88 -1.42
C CYS A 109 -16.70 -9.34 -0.04
N VAL A 110 -15.57 -10.04 0.02
CA VAL A 110 -14.92 -10.44 1.27
C VAL A 110 -14.56 -9.21 2.10
N PHE A 111 -13.95 -8.19 1.49
CA PHE A 111 -13.59 -6.96 2.21
C PHE A 111 -14.81 -6.18 2.70
N VAL A 112 -15.91 -6.17 1.95
CA VAL A 112 -17.17 -5.56 2.41
C VAL A 112 -17.67 -6.28 3.66
N ASP A 113 -17.72 -7.60 3.63
CA ASP A 113 -18.24 -8.38 4.76
C ASP A 113 -17.33 -8.29 5.99
N GLN A 114 -16.02 -8.40 5.80
CA GLN A 114 -15.00 -8.24 6.85
C GLN A 114 -15.09 -6.86 7.53
N SER A 115 -15.18 -5.79 6.73
CA SER A 115 -15.30 -4.42 7.27
C SER A 115 -16.58 -4.24 8.09
N TRP A 116 -17.70 -4.78 7.58
CA TRP A 116 -18.98 -4.72 8.25
C TRP A 116 -19.01 -5.53 9.55
N ASN A 117 -18.48 -6.75 9.53
CA ASN A 117 -18.42 -7.59 10.73
C ASN A 117 -17.52 -6.96 11.79
N LEU A 118 -16.32 -6.51 11.40
CA LEU A 118 -15.35 -5.93 12.30
C LEU A 118 -15.90 -4.69 13.02
N ILE A 119 -16.57 -3.78 12.31
CA ILE A 119 -17.13 -2.57 12.94
C ILE A 119 -18.30 -2.87 13.90
N HIS A 120 -18.94 -4.04 13.76
CA HIS A 120 -19.95 -4.54 14.71
C HIS A 120 -19.36 -5.46 15.78
N GLY A 121 -18.03 -5.48 15.95
CA GLY A 121 -17.34 -6.30 16.95
C GLY A 121 -17.29 -7.80 16.63
N LYS A 122 -17.62 -8.19 15.40
CA LYS A 122 -17.58 -9.59 14.93
C LYS A 122 -16.26 -9.85 14.22
N PHE A 123 -15.47 -10.74 14.79
CA PHE A 123 -14.19 -11.18 14.23
C PHE A 123 -14.42 -12.36 13.30
N GLN A 124 -15.02 -12.09 12.14
CA GLN A 124 -15.50 -13.11 11.20
C GLN A 124 -15.16 -12.74 9.76
N TRP A 125 -14.70 -13.75 9.03
CA TRP A 125 -14.63 -13.77 7.58
C TRP A 125 -15.79 -14.64 7.09
N GLU A 126 -16.82 -14.00 6.52
CA GLU A 126 -18.08 -14.66 6.17
C GLU A 126 -18.67 -15.37 7.39
N ALA A 127 -18.86 -16.69 7.31
CA ALA A 127 -19.39 -17.50 8.41
C ALA A 127 -18.31 -18.01 9.39
N VAL A 128 -17.02 -17.75 9.14
CA VAL A 128 -15.90 -18.33 9.88
C VAL A 128 -15.24 -17.28 10.77
N SER A 129 -15.06 -17.57 12.05
CA SER A 129 -14.31 -16.69 12.95
C SER A 129 -12.85 -16.55 12.52
N ASN A 130 -12.33 -15.32 12.45
CA ASN A 130 -10.98 -15.00 11.97
C ASN A 130 -10.45 -13.73 12.65
N THR A 131 -9.15 -13.66 12.88
CA THR A 131 -8.40 -12.54 13.46
C THR A 131 -8.02 -11.46 12.46
N PHE A 132 -8.34 -11.61 11.19
CA PHE A 132 -7.86 -10.79 10.08
C PHE A 132 -6.34 -10.89 9.85
N LEU A 133 -5.70 -12.00 10.23
CA LEU A 133 -4.38 -12.36 9.72
C LEU A 133 -4.61 -13.30 8.53
N PRO A 134 -4.62 -12.77 7.29
CA PRO A 134 -3.49 -12.00 6.75
C PRO A 134 -3.75 -10.52 6.44
N ARG A 135 -4.99 -10.03 6.51
CA ARG A 135 -5.38 -8.66 6.16
C ARG A 135 -5.58 -7.81 7.41
N LEU A 136 -4.52 -7.10 7.82
CA LEU A 136 -4.50 -6.34 9.06
C LEU A 136 -5.67 -5.33 9.15
N PRO A 137 -6.14 -4.96 10.35
CA PRO A 137 -7.50 -4.46 10.54
C PRO A 137 -7.72 -3.02 10.08
N LEU A 138 -6.66 -2.21 9.90
CA LEU A 138 -6.82 -0.77 9.67
C LEU A 138 -7.71 -0.44 8.45
N PRO A 139 -7.54 -1.06 7.27
CA PRO A 139 -8.36 -0.75 6.12
C PRO A 139 -9.83 -1.10 6.39
N HIS A 140 -10.08 -2.24 7.06
CA HIS A 140 -11.42 -2.73 7.41
C HIS A 140 -12.14 -1.86 8.45
N LEU A 141 -11.40 -1.32 9.43
CA LEU A 141 -11.94 -0.38 10.41
C LEU A 141 -12.36 0.93 9.75
N LEU A 142 -11.52 1.46 8.84
CA LEU A 142 -11.80 2.70 8.12
C LEU A 142 -13.00 2.55 7.18
N THR A 143 -13.02 1.49 6.36
CA THR A 143 -14.15 1.22 5.47
C THR A 143 -15.41 0.83 6.23
N GLY A 144 -15.29 0.10 7.34
CA GLY A 144 -16.40 -0.25 8.22
C GLY A 144 -17.06 0.99 8.84
N ALA A 145 -16.26 1.93 9.32
CA ALA A 145 -16.76 3.22 9.81
C ALA A 145 -17.51 4.00 8.72
N LEU A 146 -17.00 4.00 7.48
CA LEU A 146 -17.71 4.60 6.35
C LEU A 146 -19.02 3.86 6.01
N MET A 147 -19.06 2.54 6.15
CA MET A 147 -20.28 1.78 5.95
C MET A 147 -21.36 2.05 7.00
N LEU A 148 -20.98 2.42 8.23
CA LEU A 148 -21.96 2.88 9.22
C LEU A 148 -22.69 4.13 8.74
N LEU A 149 -22.00 4.99 7.98
CA LEU A 149 -22.56 6.25 7.47
C LEU A 149 -23.31 6.08 6.14
N PHE A 150 -22.79 5.25 5.23
CA PHE A 150 -23.29 5.15 3.85
C PHE A 150 -23.94 3.79 3.50
N GLY A 151 -23.99 2.85 4.44
CA GLY A 151 -24.54 1.51 4.28
C GLY A 151 -23.54 0.45 3.81
N LYS A 152 -23.92 -0.84 3.96
CA LYS A 152 -23.12 -2.01 3.57
C LYS A 152 -23.17 -2.25 2.07
N HIS A 153 -22.42 -1.47 1.30
CA HIS A 153 -22.37 -1.60 -0.17
C HIS A 153 -20.95 -1.53 -0.74
N LEU A 154 -20.73 -2.25 -1.84
CA LEU A 154 -19.46 -2.30 -2.58
C LEU A 154 -18.98 -0.91 -3.03
N LEU A 155 -19.91 -0.02 -3.37
CA LEU A 155 -19.59 1.33 -3.81
C LEU A 155 -18.82 2.14 -2.74
N VAL A 156 -19.10 1.91 -1.45
CA VAL A 156 -18.44 2.63 -0.34
C VAL A 156 -16.95 2.31 -0.32
N ILE A 157 -16.58 1.03 -0.38
CA ILE A 157 -15.17 0.64 -0.38
C ILE A 157 -14.45 1.09 -1.64
N ARG A 158 -15.07 0.94 -2.82
CA ARG A 158 -14.47 1.38 -4.07
C ARG A 158 -14.22 2.88 -4.06
N THR A 159 -15.18 3.66 -3.56
CA THR A 159 -15.02 5.11 -3.45
C THR A 159 -13.88 5.48 -2.52
N PHE A 160 -13.78 4.83 -1.35
CA PHE A 160 -12.68 5.04 -0.42
C PHE A 160 -11.31 4.80 -1.06
N TYR A 161 -11.12 3.65 -1.72
CA TYR A 161 -9.84 3.32 -2.33
C TYR A 161 -9.55 4.12 -3.62
N ALA A 162 -10.59 4.53 -4.37
CA ALA A 162 -10.44 5.46 -5.48
C ALA A 162 -9.94 6.83 -4.98
N LEU A 163 -10.42 7.31 -3.83
CA LEU A 163 -9.93 8.52 -3.17
C LEU A 163 -8.49 8.37 -2.70
N CYS A 164 -8.07 7.18 -2.22
CA CYS A 164 -6.65 6.89 -1.98
C CYS A 164 -5.82 7.01 -3.27
N GLY A 165 -6.32 6.51 -4.40
CA GLY A 165 -5.67 6.68 -5.71
C GLY A 165 -5.53 8.14 -6.13
N ILE A 166 -6.55 8.96 -5.89
CA ILE A 166 -6.54 10.40 -6.18
C ILE A 166 -5.55 11.13 -5.26
N SER A 167 -5.49 10.77 -3.97
CA SER A 167 -4.54 11.39 -3.04
C SER A 167 -3.08 11.08 -3.41
N ILE A 168 -2.79 9.90 -3.98
CA ILE A 168 -1.45 9.57 -4.50
C ILE A 168 -1.04 10.54 -5.61
N VAL A 169 -1.94 10.96 -6.51
CA VAL A 169 -1.62 11.97 -7.55
C VAL A 169 -1.17 13.29 -6.90
N VAL A 170 -1.86 13.72 -5.84
CA VAL A 170 -1.51 14.93 -5.09
C VAL A 170 -0.13 14.77 -4.43
N ILE A 171 0.10 13.63 -3.77
CA ILE A 171 1.35 13.32 -3.09
C ILE A 171 2.52 13.28 -4.08
N LEU A 172 2.36 12.66 -5.26
CA LEU A 172 3.39 12.58 -6.29
C LEU A 172 3.72 13.94 -6.90
N TYR A 173 2.71 14.81 -7.08
CA TYR A 173 2.96 16.20 -7.48
C TYR A 173 3.85 16.91 -6.47
N PHE A 174 3.49 16.88 -5.19
CA PHE A 174 4.31 17.49 -4.14
C PHE A 174 5.68 16.83 -3.99
N THR A 175 5.78 15.53 -4.25
CA THR A 175 7.07 14.79 -4.24
C THR A 175 8.02 15.36 -5.29
N GLY A 176 7.57 15.60 -6.52
CA GLY A 176 8.41 16.23 -7.55
C GLY A 176 8.75 17.70 -7.24
N VAL A 177 7.80 18.45 -6.68
CA VAL A 177 8.04 19.84 -6.21
C VAL A 177 9.12 19.87 -5.13
N VAL A 178 9.02 18.99 -4.13
CA VAL A 178 10.00 18.88 -3.06
C VAL A 178 11.31 18.33 -3.60
N ALA A 179 11.31 17.40 -4.55
CA ALA A 179 12.55 16.88 -5.15
C ALA A 179 13.36 17.96 -5.88
N GLY A 180 12.70 18.93 -6.51
CA GLY A 180 13.38 20.13 -6.98
C GLY A 180 12.62 21.01 -7.96
N ASN A 181 11.70 20.45 -8.76
CA ASN A 181 11.02 21.21 -9.82
C ASN A 181 9.53 20.86 -9.91
N ARG A 182 8.70 21.88 -10.10
CA ARG A 182 7.25 21.73 -10.37
C ARG A 182 6.98 20.89 -11.61
N ASN A 183 7.84 20.95 -12.63
CA ASN A 183 7.69 20.14 -13.84
C ASN A 183 7.83 18.64 -13.55
N TYR A 184 8.71 18.23 -12.63
CA TYR A 184 8.80 16.84 -12.20
C TYR A 184 7.54 16.41 -11.44
N GLY A 185 6.99 17.30 -10.61
CA GLY A 185 5.71 17.06 -9.95
C GLY A 185 4.57 16.83 -10.93
N LEU A 186 4.44 17.70 -11.94
CA LEU A 186 3.45 17.56 -13.00
C LEU A 186 3.65 16.25 -13.79
N LEU A 187 4.88 15.90 -14.12
CA LEU A 187 5.20 14.67 -14.83
C LEU A 187 4.80 13.42 -14.01
N TYR A 188 5.22 13.33 -12.75
CA TYR A 188 4.90 12.19 -11.88
C TYR A 188 3.39 12.05 -11.66
N ALA A 189 2.70 13.17 -11.41
CA ALA A 189 1.26 13.21 -11.25
C ALA A 189 0.54 12.77 -12.53
N THR A 190 0.99 13.24 -13.70
CA THR A 190 0.41 12.89 -15.00
C THR A 190 0.54 11.40 -15.27
N VAL A 191 1.76 10.86 -15.14
CA VAL A 191 2.03 9.43 -15.39
C VAL A 191 1.14 8.56 -14.52
N TYR A 192 1.06 8.82 -13.21
CA TYR A 192 0.22 8.03 -12.31
C TYR A 192 -1.29 8.22 -12.54
N ALA A 193 -1.71 9.44 -12.90
CA ALA A 193 -3.12 9.77 -13.12
C ALA A 193 -3.72 8.96 -14.28
N ILE A 194 -2.97 8.79 -15.38
CA ILE A 194 -3.45 8.18 -16.62
C ILE A 194 -3.02 6.71 -16.83
N MET A 195 -2.07 6.20 -16.04
CA MET A 195 -1.58 4.83 -16.22
C MET A 195 -2.71 3.80 -16.03
N PRO A 196 -3.06 3.00 -17.07
CA PRO A 196 -4.27 2.18 -17.02
C PRO A 196 -4.31 1.18 -15.87
N TYR A 197 -3.16 0.60 -15.52
CA TYR A 197 -3.06 -0.38 -14.44
C TYR A 197 -3.36 0.26 -13.07
N THR A 198 -2.80 1.43 -12.76
CA THR A 198 -3.12 2.11 -11.49
C THR A 198 -4.57 2.56 -11.44
N VAL A 199 -5.11 3.09 -12.54
CA VAL A 199 -6.52 3.45 -12.62
C VAL A 199 -7.40 2.23 -12.33
N LEU A 200 -7.15 1.09 -12.97
CA LEU A 200 -7.92 -0.13 -12.75
C LEU A 200 -7.83 -0.62 -11.30
N TYR A 201 -6.61 -0.71 -10.75
CA TYR A 201 -6.41 -1.19 -9.37
C TYR A 201 -6.97 -0.25 -8.30
N ASN A 202 -6.91 1.07 -8.52
CA ASN A 202 -7.50 2.05 -7.61
C ASN A 202 -9.03 2.02 -7.64
N ARG A 203 -9.64 1.49 -8.71
CA ARG A 203 -11.11 1.35 -8.80
C ARG A 203 -11.61 0.10 -8.09
N TRP A 204 -10.78 -0.93 -7.94
CA TRP A 204 -11.10 -2.06 -7.08
C TRP A 204 -10.96 -1.68 -5.61
N GLY A 205 -11.83 -2.27 -4.79
CA GLY A 205 -11.89 -2.07 -3.36
C GLY A 205 -10.73 -2.70 -2.57
N PHE A 206 -9.51 -2.69 -3.09
CA PHE A 206 -8.37 -3.40 -2.51
C PHE A 206 -7.62 -2.60 -1.46
N THR A 207 -7.28 -3.27 -0.35
CA THR A 207 -6.53 -2.73 0.79
C THR A 207 -5.17 -2.13 0.41
N TYR A 208 -4.52 -2.66 -0.64
CA TYR A 208 -3.22 -2.17 -1.13
C TYR A 208 -3.27 -0.69 -1.53
N ASN A 209 -4.40 -0.17 -1.98
CA ASN A 209 -4.53 1.24 -2.38
C ASN A 209 -4.28 2.19 -1.19
N LEU A 210 -4.73 1.82 0.01
CA LEU A 210 -4.45 2.57 1.24
C LEU A 210 -2.96 2.49 1.60
N VAL A 211 -2.37 1.29 1.51
CA VAL A 211 -0.94 1.07 1.75
C VAL A 211 -0.10 1.94 0.82
N THR A 212 -0.42 1.96 -0.48
CA THR A 212 0.31 2.78 -1.46
C THR A 212 0.20 4.26 -1.12
N ALA A 213 -0.98 4.75 -0.72
CA ALA A 213 -1.18 6.15 -0.34
C ALA A 213 -0.38 6.52 0.91
N LEU A 214 -0.42 5.68 1.96
CA LEU A 214 0.35 5.88 3.19
C LEU A 214 1.86 5.82 2.92
N SER A 215 2.30 4.90 2.06
CA SER A 215 3.70 4.74 1.70
C SER A 215 4.23 5.94 0.90
N ALA A 216 3.47 6.40 -0.09
CA ALA A 216 3.80 7.59 -0.86
C ALA A 216 3.84 8.84 0.04
N GLY A 217 2.87 8.96 0.96
CA GLY A 217 2.83 10.04 1.95
C GLY A 217 4.04 10.02 2.87
N GLY A 218 4.40 8.83 3.40
CA GLY A 218 5.60 8.62 4.20
C GLY A 218 6.88 9.02 3.47
N PHE A 219 7.00 8.66 2.19
CA PHE A 219 8.13 9.04 1.35
C PHE A 219 8.23 10.56 1.14
N LEU A 220 7.11 11.21 0.81
CA LEU A 220 7.05 12.68 0.68
C LEU A 220 7.47 13.37 1.98
N LEU A 221 6.93 12.95 3.12
CA LEU A 221 7.25 13.51 4.43
C LEU A 221 8.72 13.30 4.80
N MET A 222 9.29 12.15 4.43
CA MET A 222 10.71 11.88 4.59
C MET A 222 11.57 12.84 3.73
N LEU A 223 11.19 13.10 2.48
CA LEU A 223 11.88 14.09 1.64
C LEU A 223 11.81 15.50 2.23
N ILE A 224 10.65 15.89 2.75
CA ILE A 224 10.48 17.20 3.43
C ILE A 224 11.37 17.25 4.68
N TYR A 225 11.41 16.17 5.47
CA TYR A 225 12.32 16.07 6.62
C TYR A 225 13.78 16.22 6.21
N LEU A 226 14.20 15.57 5.11
CA LEU A 226 15.57 15.66 4.62
C LEU A 226 15.98 17.10 4.24
N LYS A 227 15.04 17.92 3.76
CA LYS A 227 15.28 19.34 3.45
C LYS A 227 15.20 20.26 4.67
N ASP A 228 14.12 20.16 5.43
CA ASP A 228 13.81 21.09 6.51
C ASP A 228 14.50 20.73 7.84
N LYS A 229 14.91 19.47 8.00
CA LYS A 229 15.42 18.85 9.25
C LYS A 229 14.49 18.98 10.47
N ARG A 230 13.25 19.44 10.29
CA ARG A 230 12.24 19.56 11.36
C ARG A 230 11.69 18.18 11.73
N LEU A 231 11.86 17.77 13.00
CA LEU A 231 11.44 16.45 13.50
C LEU A 231 9.95 16.14 13.30
N LYS A 232 9.08 17.16 13.23
CA LYS A 232 7.64 16.99 12.95
C LYS A 232 7.42 16.16 11.68
N TRP A 233 8.21 16.39 10.63
CA TRP A 233 8.07 15.67 9.37
C TRP A 233 8.52 14.21 9.48
N LEU A 234 9.57 13.94 10.27
CA LEU A 234 10.01 12.58 10.56
C LEU A 234 8.94 11.81 11.33
N TRP A 235 8.34 12.41 12.37
CA TRP A 235 7.26 11.79 13.13
C TRP A 235 6.05 11.44 12.25
N LEU A 236 5.65 12.35 11.35
CA LEU A 236 4.57 12.09 10.41
C LEU A 236 4.93 10.97 9.42
N ALA A 237 6.18 10.93 8.91
CA ALA A 237 6.62 9.86 8.02
C ALA A 237 6.60 8.48 8.71
N VAL A 238 7.06 8.42 9.96
CA VAL A 238 7.05 7.23 10.80
C VAL A 238 5.62 6.79 11.13
N LEU A 239 4.72 7.74 11.41
CA LEU A 239 3.29 7.47 11.60
C LEU A 239 2.67 6.87 10.33
N CYS A 240 2.90 7.44 9.15
CA CYS A 240 2.44 6.88 7.88
C CYS A 240 2.97 5.45 7.67
N THR A 241 4.24 5.22 7.99
CA THR A 241 4.86 3.88 7.91
C THR A 241 4.21 2.90 8.87
N GLY A 242 3.95 3.29 10.12
CA GLY A 242 3.27 2.45 11.11
C GLY A 242 1.83 2.13 10.74
N LEU A 243 1.08 3.11 10.22
CA LEU A 243 -0.26 2.88 9.68
C LEU A 243 -0.25 1.95 8.47
N ALA A 244 0.77 2.06 7.59
CA ALA A 244 0.94 1.14 6.46
C ALA A 244 1.22 -0.29 6.95
N LEU A 245 2.05 -0.45 8.00
CA LEU A 245 2.32 -1.75 8.62
C LEU A 245 1.07 -2.41 9.21
N VAL A 246 0.12 -1.64 9.76
CA VAL A 246 -1.18 -2.18 10.24
C VAL A 246 -2.24 -2.25 9.13
N SER A 247 -1.93 -1.76 7.94
CA SER A 247 -2.78 -1.96 6.77
C SER A 247 -2.49 -3.29 6.10
N GLU A 248 -1.22 -3.59 5.86
CA GLU A 248 -0.76 -4.81 5.23
C GLU A 248 0.67 -5.15 5.66
N ILE A 249 0.97 -6.44 5.78
CA ILE A 249 2.30 -6.91 6.17
C ILE A 249 3.37 -6.59 5.11
N ILE A 250 2.98 -6.49 3.83
CA ILE A 250 3.91 -6.16 2.74
C ILE A 250 4.53 -4.77 2.89
N SER A 251 3.91 -3.88 3.68
CA SER A 251 4.43 -2.56 4.02
C SER A 251 5.74 -2.63 4.82
N ILE A 252 6.18 -3.81 5.26
CA ILE A 252 7.52 -4.00 5.84
C ILE A 252 8.64 -3.55 4.89
N ILE A 253 8.42 -3.63 3.57
CA ILE A 253 9.38 -3.12 2.57
C ILE A 253 9.58 -1.60 2.73
N VAL A 254 8.49 -0.87 2.97
CA VAL A 254 8.51 0.59 3.16
C VAL A 254 9.20 0.93 4.48
N PHE A 255 8.92 0.16 5.54
CA PHE A 255 9.63 0.29 6.80
C PHE A 255 11.15 0.09 6.62
N VAL A 256 11.57 -0.97 5.92
CA VAL A 256 12.99 -1.24 5.64
C VAL A 256 13.61 -0.10 4.83
N PHE A 257 12.90 0.42 3.83
CA PHE A 257 13.38 1.56 3.05
C PHE A 257 13.61 2.82 3.91
N VAL A 258 12.66 3.15 4.80
CA VAL A 258 12.81 4.27 5.74
C VAL A 258 13.95 4.01 6.73
N ALA A 259 14.06 2.79 7.26
CA ALA A 259 15.15 2.38 8.15
C ALA A 259 16.53 2.59 7.51
N ILE A 260 16.69 2.09 6.28
CA ILE A 260 17.93 2.24 5.51
C ILE A 260 18.22 3.72 5.26
N SER A 261 17.21 4.51 4.87
CA SER A 261 17.38 5.95 4.64
C SER A 261 17.87 6.68 5.90
N LEU A 262 17.40 6.30 7.09
CA LEU A 262 17.81 6.90 8.36
C LEU A 262 19.22 6.51 8.82
N LEU A 263 19.78 5.40 8.32
CA LEU A 263 21.19 5.03 8.59
C LEU A 263 22.17 6.07 8.04
N PHE A 264 21.80 6.80 6.99
CA PHE A 264 22.66 7.78 6.33
C PHE A 264 22.60 9.18 6.97
N LEU A 265 21.83 9.37 8.04
CA LEU A 265 21.71 10.66 8.73
C LEU A 265 22.60 10.75 9.99
N PRO A 266 23.08 11.96 10.38
CA PRO A 266 24.02 12.14 11.50
C PRO A 266 23.44 11.74 12.87
N GLU A 267 22.13 11.88 13.09
CA GLU A 267 21.47 11.55 14.36
C GLU A 267 20.91 10.11 14.42
N ARG A 268 21.69 9.11 13.98
CA ARG A 268 21.24 7.72 13.79
C ARG A 268 20.46 7.17 14.99
N ARG A 269 21.02 7.23 16.20
CA ARG A 269 20.39 6.65 17.41
C ARG A 269 18.99 7.23 17.68
N LYS A 270 18.87 8.55 17.61
CA LYS A 270 17.60 9.26 17.82
C LYS A 270 16.60 8.96 16.70
N ASN A 271 17.05 8.96 15.46
CA ASN A 271 16.20 8.61 14.31
C ASN A 271 15.65 7.18 14.40
N PHE A 272 16.47 6.22 14.83
CA PHE A 272 16.05 4.83 15.04
C PHE A 272 15.09 4.68 16.22
N ALA A 273 15.30 5.43 17.31
CA ALA A 273 14.35 5.48 18.42
C ALA A 273 13.00 6.07 18.01
N ILE A 274 12.97 7.03 17.08
CA ILE A 274 11.71 7.53 16.50
C ILE A 274 11.12 6.45 15.58
N LEU A 275 11.91 5.84 14.71
CA LEU A 275 11.43 4.81 13.78
C LEU A 275 10.81 3.61 14.50
N SER A 276 11.34 3.18 15.64
CA SER A 276 10.76 2.06 16.41
C SER A 276 9.31 2.31 16.81
N THR A 277 8.90 3.59 16.92
CA THR A 277 7.50 3.95 17.20
C THR A 277 6.55 3.62 16.04
N ALA A 278 7.05 3.36 14.82
CA ALA A 278 6.23 2.84 13.72
C ALA A 278 5.59 1.49 14.06
N PHE A 279 6.17 0.71 14.99
CA PHE A 279 5.58 -0.55 15.43
C PHE A 279 4.48 -0.38 16.46
N ILE A 280 4.28 0.81 17.06
CA ILE A 280 3.27 1.01 18.10
C ILE A 280 1.87 0.61 17.61
N PRO A 281 1.38 1.05 16.44
CA PRO A 281 0.06 0.64 15.96
C PRO A 281 -0.08 -0.89 15.81
N LEU A 282 0.96 -1.55 15.28
CA LEU A 282 0.96 -3.01 15.10
C LEU A 282 1.00 -3.73 16.44
N PHE A 283 1.86 -3.28 17.35
CA PHE A 283 1.97 -3.82 18.69
C PHE A 283 0.65 -3.69 19.47
N LEU A 284 0.02 -2.52 19.44
CA LEU A 284 -1.28 -2.29 20.07
C LEU A 284 -2.35 -3.24 19.53
N TYR A 285 -2.36 -3.46 18.22
CA TYR A 285 -3.25 -4.42 17.60
C TYR A 285 -2.97 -5.87 18.08
N LEU A 286 -1.70 -6.29 18.08
CA LEU A 286 -1.34 -7.64 18.52
C LEU A 286 -1.67 -7.87 20.00
N VAL A 287 -1.41 -6.88 20.87
CA VAL A 287 -1.76 -6.92 22.29
C VAL A 287 -3.29 -6.98 22.46
N PHE A 288 -4.04 -6.18 21.71
CA PHE A 288 -5.49 -6.23 21.72
C PHE A 288 -6.01 -7.63 21.34
N MET A 289 -5.48 -8.23 20.27
CA MET A 289 -5.87 -9.58 19.86
C MET A 289 -5.48 -10.64 20.89
N TRP A 290 -4.30 -10.52 21.49
CA TRP A 290 -3.85 -11.42 22.55
C TRP A 290 -4.74 -11.37 23.79
N ILE A 291 -5.17 -10.19 24.22
CA ILE A 291 -5.99 -10.00 25.42
C ILE A 291 -7.45 -10.43 25.16
N PHE A 292 -8.05 -9.98 24.07
CA PHE A 292 -9.50 -10.13 23.86
C PHE A 292 -9.90 -11.31 22.97
N LYS A 293 -8.99 -11.83 22.15
CA LYS A 293 -9.28 -12.85 21.11
C LYS A 293 -8.18 -13.92 21.00
N ASN A 294 -7.54 -14.27 22.11
CA ASN A 294 -6.38 -15.17 22.18
C ASN A 294 -6.55 -16.48 21.39
N HIS A 295 -7.67 -17.20 21.60
CA HIS A 295 -7.90 -18.51 20.97
C HIS A 295 -7.92 -18.44 19.44
N ILE A 296 -8.63 -17.46 18.86
CA ILE A 296 -8.68 -17.24 17.40
C ILE A 296 -7.28 -16.84 16.91
N PHE A 297 -6.58 -16.00 17.66
CA PHE A 297 -5.25 -15.51 17.30
C PHE A 297 -4.21 -16.63 17.23
N ILE A 298 -4.17 -17.52 18.23
CA ILE A 298 -3.28 -18.68 18.21
C ILE A 298 -3.63 -19.63 17.05
N GLN A 299 -4.92 -19.84 16.80
CA GLN A 299 -5.37 -20.70 15.69
C GLN A 299 -4.91 -20.14 14.34
N ASP A 300 -5.18 -18.87 14.06
CA ASP A 300 -4.85 -18.27 12.76
C ASP A 300 -3.35 -18.16 12.53
N THR A 301 -2.59 -17.77 13.56
CA THR A 301 -1.13 -17.76 13.46
C THR A 301 -0.60 -19.16 13.18
N GLY A 302 -1.09 -20.20 13.88
CA GLY A 302 -0.74 -21.59 13.63
C GLY A 302 -1.03 -22.04 12.19
N VAL A 303 -2.21 -21.73 11.66
CA VAL A 303 -2.61 -22.06 10.28
C VAL A 303 -1.72 -21.36 9.26
N ILE A 304 -1.42 -20.07 9.44
CA ILE A 304 -0.55 -19.30 8.55
C ILE A 304 0.86 -19.89 8.55
N PHE A 305 1.44 -20.14 9.73
CA PHE A 305 2.77 -20.72 9.85
C PHE A 305 2.83 -22.11 9.22
N GLN A 306 1.85 -22.98 9.50
CA GLN A 306 1.79 -24.32 8.91
C GLN A 306 1.71 -24.25 7.39
N LYS A 307 0.81 -23.43 6.85
CA LYS A 307 0.65 -23.28 5.39
C LYS A 307 1.94 -22.77 4.74
N ARG A 308 2.57 -21.73 5.30
CA ARG A 308 3.82 -21.16 4.78
C ARG A 308 5.00 -22.11 4.89
N ALA A 309 5.10 -22.88 5.97
CA ALA A 309 6.17 -23.85 6.17
C ALA A 309 6.06 -25.05 5.22
N VAL A 310 4.84 -25.41 4.79
CA VAL A 310 4.61 -26.39 3.71
C VAL A 310 4.96 -25.78 2.35
N GLU A 311 4.48 -24.57 2.05
CA GLU A 311 4.74 -23.89 0.78
C GLU A 311 6.23 -23.59 0.53
N SER A 312 7.00 -23.29 1.59
CA SER A 312 8.43 -23.00 1.47
C SER A 312 9.31 -24.25 1.31
N GLY A 313 8.73 -25.46 1.35
CA GLY A 313 9.48 -26.71 1.36
C GLY A 313 10.26 -26.95 2.67
N PHE A 314 10.15 -26.07 3.66
CA PHE A 314 10.80 -26.26 4.97
C PHE A 314 10.32 -27.55 5.65
N LEU A 315 9.04 -27.89 5.50
CA LEU A 315 8.46 -29.13 6.04
C LEU A 315 8.39 -30.28 5.04
N SER A 316 8.70 -30.08 3.76
CA SER A 316 8.66 -31.19 2.78
C SER A 316 9.73 -32.25 3.03
N GLY A 317 10.78 -31.94 3.81
CA GLY A 317 11.75 -32.93 4.29
C GLY A 317 11.28 -33.78 5.47
N PHE A 318 10.31 -33.29 6.26
CA PHE A 318 9.81 -33.96 7.48
C PHE A 318 8.51 -34.72 7.23
N VAL A 319 7.66 -34.22 6.33
CA VAL A 319 6.53 -34.98 5.81
C VAL A 319 7.08 -35.91 4.74
N LYS A 320 7.67 -37.05 5.16
CA LYS A 320 7.79 -38.20 4.27
C LYS A 320 6.39 -38.46 3.77
N ASN A 321 6.10 -38.08 2.53
CA ASN A 321 4.86 -38.41 1.84
C ASN A 321 4.56 -39.87 2.21
N PRO A 322 3.51 -40.17 2.99
CA PRO A 322 2.91 -41.46 2.85
C PRO A 322 2.31 -41.40 1.46
N ALA A 323 3.13 -41.69 0.44
CA ALA A 323 2.62 -41.97 -0.88
C ALA A 323 1.46 -42.92 -0.61
N PRO A 324 0.21 -42.57 -0.99
CA PRO A 324 -0.86 -43.51 -0.84
C PRO A 324 -0.39 -44.71 -1.65
N ARG A 325 -0.01 -45.79 -0.95
CA ARG A 325 0.12 -47.11 -1.54
C ARG A 325 -1.30 -47.47 -1.93
N ALA A 326 -1.79 -46.90 -3.03
CA ALA A 326 -2.79 -47.50 -3.87
C ALA A 326 -2.14 -48.74 -4.52
N ARG A 327 -1.72 -49.70 -3.69
CA ARG A 327 -1.47 -51.06 -4.14
C ARG A 327 -2.84 -51.72 -4.18
N GLY A 328 -3.37 -51.84 -5.38
CA GLY A 328 -4.34 -52.87 -5.73
C GLY A 328 -5.69 -52.78 -5.04
N LEU A 329 -6.52 -51.81 -5.43
CA LEU A 329 -7.95 -52.08 -5.54
C LEU A 329 -8.26 -52.25 -7.02
N LEU A 330 -8.53 -53.52 -7.35
CA LEU A 330 -8.92 -54.04 -8.64
C LEU A 330 -10.04 -53.18 -9.28
N PRO A 331 -10.15 -53.16 -10.62
CA PRO A 331 -11.29 -52.58 -11.30
C PRO A 331 -12.57 -53.37 -10.93
N GLY A 332 -13.31 -52.89 -9.93
CA GLY A 332 -14.66 -53.34 -9.67
C GLY A 332 -15.59 -52.92 -10.82
N PRO A 333 -16.61 -53.74 -11.15
CA PRO A 333 -17.46 -53.51 -12.31
C PRO A 333 -18.16 -52.16 -12.21
N ARG A 334 -18.09 -51.38 -13.30
CA ARG A 334 -18.79 -50.10 -13.45
C ARG A 334 -20.29 -50.33 -13.23
N ARG A 335 -20.82 -50.02 -12.05
CA ARG A 335 -22.25 -49.79 -11.88
C ARG A 335 -22.57 -48.45 -12.52
N THR A 336 -23.12 -48.51 -13.73
CA THR A 336 -23.84 -47.41 -14.37
C THR A 336 -25.01 -47.04 -13.46
N VAL A 337 -24.83 -46.01 -12.64
CA VAL A 337 -25.95 -45.39 -11.93
C VAL A 337 -26.72 -44.58 -12.96
N ILE A 338 -27.75 -45.19 -13.54
CA ILE A 338 -28.75 -44.50 -14.35
C ILE A 338 -29.57 -43.65 -13.39
N ILE A 339 -29.20 -42.37 -13.25
CA ILE A 339 -30.04 -41.38 -12.58
C ILE A 339 -31.20 -41.09 -13.54
N ARG A 340 -32.31 -41.82 -13.39
CA ARG A 340 -33.60 -41.43 -14.00
C ARG A 340 -34.02 -40.09 -13.37
N LYS A 341 -33.91 -39.01 -14.14
CA LYS A 341 -34.62 -37.76 -13.88
C LYS A 341 -36.12 -38.04 -13.99
N ALA A 342 -36.79 -38.20 -12.85
CA ALA A 342 -38.23 -37.99 -12.76
C ALA A 342 -38.45 -36.50 -12.50
N PHE A 343 -38.86 -35.76 -13.54
CA PHE A 343 -39.53 -34.48 -13.40
C PHE A 343 -41.00 -34.72 -13.76
N PRO A 344 -41.92 -34.75 -12.79
CA PRO A 344 -43.32 -34.51 -13.06
C PRO A 344 -43.68 -33.05 -12.73
N GLY A 345 -44.42 -32.42 -13.65
CA GLY A 345 -45.33 -31.33 -13.30
C GLY A 345 -44.84 -29.92 -13.58
N ALA A 346 -44.82 -29.56 -14.87
CA ALA A 346 -45.23 -28.22 -15.27
C ALA A 346 -46.77 -28.20 -15.25
N VAL A 347 -47.36 -27.23 -14.54
CA VAL A 347 -48.73 -26.77 -14.77
C VAL A 347 -48.65 -25.25 -14.90
N LEU A 348 -49.26 -24.78 -15.99
CA LEU A 348 -49.45 -23.41 -16.43
C LEU A 348 -50.09 -22.51 -15.36
#